data_AF-A0AA88EJ10-F1
#
_entry.id   AF-A0AA88EJ10-F1
#
_cell.length_a   1.000
_cell.length_b   1.000
_cell.length_c   1.000
_cell.angle_alpha   90.00
_cell.angle_beta   90.00
_cell.angle_gamma   90.00
#
_symmetry.space_group_name_H-M   'P 1'
#
loop_
_entity.id
_entity.type
_entity.pdbx_description
1 polymer ?
#
loop_
_entity_poly.entity_id
_entity_poly.type
_entity_poly.pdbx_seq_one_letter_code
_entity_poly.pdbx_strand_id
1 'polypeptide(L)'
;MVATRTGPEADPATFKPEYDRLGELRAFDETKAGVKGLVDAGITAIPRIFYRKSVGHKESSVSGDARLSIPVIDLGGVMAKDSAQRKEIVERVREASETWGFFQIVNHGISESVLEEMKDGVCRFHEQDTEVKKKYYSRESMKPVIYNSNFDLYGAPTTNWRDSFVCRMAPHRPNP
;
A
#
# COMPACT_ATOMS: atom_id res chain seq x y z
N MET A 1 -40.54 38.76 46.13
CA MET A 1 -40.40 39.80 45.10
C MET A 1 -38.95 40.23 45.14
N VAL A 2 -38.10 39.91 44.17
CA VAL A 2 -38.16 40.26 42.76
C VAL A 2 -37.75 39.06 41.91
N ALA A 3 -38.55 38.77 40.89
CA ALA A 3 -38.29 37.77 39.86
C ALA A 3 -37.42 38.40 38.77
N THR A 4 -36.35 37.73 38.37
CA THR A 4 -35.65 38.03 37.11
C THR A 4 -35.53 36.75 36.29
N ARG A 5 -36.41 36.71 35.28
CA ARG A 5 -36.45 35.92 34.05
C ARG A 5 -35.23 35.03 33.75
N THR A 6 -35.53 33.74 33.69
CA THR A 6 -34.87 32.72 32.88
C THR A 6 -34.90 33.09 31.39
N GLY A 7 -33.73 33.27 30.78
CA GLY A 7 -33.53 33.12 29.34
C GLY A 7 -33.07 31.68 29.05
N PRO A 8 -33.29 31.16 27.82
CA PRO A 8 -32.86 29.80 27.49
C PRO A 8 -31.34 29.74 27.53
N GLU A 9 -30.81 28.80 28.32
CA GLU A 9 -29.41 28.38 28.25
C GLU A 9 -29.11 28.03 26.79
N ALA A 10 -28.15 28.74 26.21
CA ALA A 10 -27.58 28.36 24.93
C ALA A 10 -27.05 26.95 25.07
N ASP A 11 -27.58 26.05 24.25
CA ASP A 11 -27.06 24.71 24.01
C ASP A 11 -25.53 24.83 23.89
N PRO A 12 -24.71 24.18 24.75
CA PRO A 12 -23.27 24.22 24.60
C PRO A 12 -22.98 23.48 23.31
N ALA A 13 -22.94 24.25 22.21
CA ALA A 13 -22.57 23.79 20.89
C ALA A 13 -21.39 22.86 21.09
N THR A 14 -21.63 21.56 20.88
CA THR A 14 -20.63 20.52 21.09
C THR A 14 -19.41 20.93 20.28
N PHE A 15 -18.42 21.50 20.94
CA PHE A 15 -17.16 21.88 20.32
C PHE A 15 -16.52 20.56 19.96
N LYS A 16 -16.73 20.11 18.74
CA LYS A 16 -15.96 19.02 18.17
C LYS A 16 -14.61 19.64 17.88
N PRO A 17 -13.55 19.34 18.67
CA PRO A 17 -12.24 19.88 18.36
C PRO A 17 -11.94 19.52 16.91
N GLU A 18 -11.47 20.52 16.17
CA GLU A 18 -11.06 20.34 14.78
C GLU A 18 -10.04 19.20 14.74
N TYR A 19 -10.20 18.31 13.77
CA TYR A 19 -9.37 17.13 13.68
C TYR A 19 -7.93 17.49 13.29
N ASP A 20 -7.00 17.40 14.24
CA ASP A 20 -5.58 17.60 13.98
C ASP A 20 -4.95 16.39 13.29
N ARG A 21 -5.17 16.32 11.97
CA ARG A 21 -4.56 15.29 11.13
C ARG A 21 -3.03 15.33 11.18
N LEU A 22 -2.42 16.53 11.25
CA LEU A 22 -0.97 16.66 11.19
C LEU A 22 -0.32 16.12 12.46
N GLY A 23 -0.90 16.39 13.62
CA GLY A 23 -0.49 15.79 14.89
C GLY A 23 -0.58 14.27 14.86
N GLU A 24 -1.69 13.72 14.36
CA GLU A 24 -1.84 12.26 14.25
C GLU A 24 -0.82 11.62 13.29
N LEU A 25 -0.52 12.26 12.15
CA LEU A 25 0.52 11.78 11.23
C LEU A 25 1.91 11.78 11.87
N ARG A 26 2.26 12.85 12.60
CA ARG A 26 3.56 12.95 13.29
C ARG A 26 3.67 11.90 14.38
N ALA A 27 2.65 11.75 15.22
CA ALA A 27 2.62 10.74 16.27
C ALA A 27 2.79 9.32 15.68
N PHE A 28 2.09 9.01 14.58
CA PHE A 28 2.25 7.74 13.87
C PHE A 28 3.68 7.55 13.34
N ASP A 29 4.25 8.56 12.68
CA ASP A 29 5.58 8.50 12.08
C ASP A 29 6.71 8.37 13.11
N GLU A 30 6.58 9.08 14.25
CA GLU A 30 7.54 9.06 15.36
C GLU A 30 7.67 7.68 15.99
N THR A 31 6.61 6.86 15.95
CA THR A 31 6.69 5.46 16.41
C THR A 31 7.69 4.65 15.61
N LYS A 32 7.87 4.97 14.32
CA LYS A 32 8.64 4.21 13.32
C LYS A 32 8.27 2.71 13.27
N ALA A 33 7.11 2.35 13.82
CA ALA A 33 6.65 0.98 13.93
C ALA A 33 5.77 0.57 12.75
N GLY A 34 5.16 1.57 12.11
CA GLY A 34 4.27 1.38 10.98
C GLY A 34 2.92 0.78 11.35
N VAL A 35 2.18 0.36 10.33
CA VAL A 35 0.85 -0.22 10.46
C VAL A 35 0.91 -1.54 11.21
N LYS A 36 1.92 -2.39 10.98
CA LYS A 36 2.13 -3.62 11.76
C LYS A 36 2.28 -3.30 13.25
N GLY A 37 2.99 -2.24 13.62
CA GLY A 37 3.09 -1.82 15.03
C GLY A 37 1.74 -1.47 15.66
N LEU A 38 0.81 -0.89 14.89
CA LEU A 38 -0.56 -0.66 15.36
C LEU A 38 -1.31 -1.99 15.56
N VAL A 39 -1.21 -2.90 14.59
CA VAL A 39 -1.86 -4.22 14.65
C VAL A 39 -1.35 -5.03 15.85
N ASP A 40 -0.02 -5.10 16.03
CA ASP A 40 0.62 -5.83 17.12
C ASP A 40 0.27 -5.23 18.50
N ALA A 41 -0.01 -3.92 18.56
CA ALA A 41 -0.50 -3.25 19.78
C ALA A 41 -1.98 -3.55 20.09
N GLY A 42 -2.68 -4.30 19.23
CA GLY A 42 -4.07 -4.72 19.47
C GLY A 42 -5.07 -3.57 19.42
N ILE A 43 -4.83 -2.57 18.56
CA ILE A 43 -5.77 -1.45 18.42
C ILE A 43 -7.20 -1.96 18.11
N THR A 44 -8.19 -1.34 18.73
CA THR A 44 -9.61 -1.71 18.53
C THR A 44 -10.32 -0.81 17.53
N ALA A 45 -9.69 0.29 17.11
CA ALA A 45 -10.20 1.23 16.14
C ALA A 45 -9.07 1.73 15.23
N ILE A 46 -9.35 1.81 13.92
CA ILE A 46 -8.40 2.31 12.93
C ILE A 46 -8.21 3.83 13.11
N PRO A 47 -6.97 4.35 13.19
CA PRO A 47 -6.72 5.79 13.27
C PRO A 47 -7.31 6.57 12.07
N ARG A 48 -7.78 7.79 12.33
CA ARG A 48 -8.51 8.60 11.35
C ARG A 48 -7.65 9.01 10.16
N ILE A 49 -6.31 9.02 10.28
CA ILE A 49 -5.41 9.27 9.14
C ILE A 49 -5.62 8.28 7.97
N PHE A 50 -6.06 7.05 8.27
CA PHE A 50 -6.29 5.98 7.29
C PHE A 50 -7.72 5.96 6.71
N TYR A 51 -8.61 6.82 7.20
CA TYR A 51 -9.97 6.87 6.67
C TYR A 51 -9.95 7.50 5.28
N ARG A 52 -10.33 6.72 4.27
CA ARG A 52 -10.54 7.24 2.94
C ARG A 52 -11.77 8.14 2.97
N LYS A 53 -11.58 9.44 2.75
CA LYS A 53 -12.71 10.34 2.52
C LYS A 53 -13.47 9.79 1.30
N SER A 54 -14.75 9.54 1.45
CA SER A 54 -15.63 9.23 0.32
C SER A 54 -15.67 10.47 -0.57
N VAL A 55 -14.73 10.57 -1.51
CA VAL A 55 -14.93 11.40 -2.69
C VAL A 55 -16.20 10.83 -3.34
N GLY A 56 -17.14 11.68 -3.75
CA GLY A 56 -18.47 11.29 -4.26
C GLY A 56 -18.47 10.45 -5.55
N HIS A 57 -17.56 9.48 -5.67
CA HIS A 57 -17.76 8.30 -6.46
C HIS A 57 -19.09 7.70 -6.04
N LYS A 58 -20.08 7.89 -6.92
CA LYS A 58 -21.11 6.89 -7.09
C LYS A 58 -20.37 5.56 -7.16
N GLU A 59 -20.47 4.75 -6.11
CA GLU A 59 -20.18 3.34 -6.24
C GLU A 59 -21.12 2.88 -7.34
N SER A 60 -20.62 2.82 -8.57
CA SER A 60 -21.25 1.96 -9.56
C SER A 60 -21.01 0.59 -8.99
N SER A 61 -21.95 0.10 -8.18
CA SER A 61 -22.10 -1.32 -7.93
C SER A 61 -22.02 -1.95 -9.31
N VAL A 62 -20.90 -2.60 -9.60
CA VAL A 62 -20.75 -3.32 -10.86
C VAL A 62 -21.77 -4.43 -10.75
N SER A 63 -22.96 -4.20 -11.30
CA SER A 63 -23.97 -5.22 -11.47
C SER A 63 -23.29 -6.33 -12.25
N GLY A 64 -23.11 -7.48 -11.59
CA GLY A 64 -22.30 -8.56 -12.10
C GLY A 64 -22.88 -9.11 -13.39
N ASP A 65 -22.32 -8.70 -14.52
CA ASP A 65 -22.44 -9.45 -15.78
C ASP A 65 -21.34 -9.17 -16.82
N ALA A 66 -20.34 -8.34 -16.49
CA ALA A 66 -19.14 -8.24 -17.32
C ALA A 66 -18.11 -9.27 -16.84
N ARG A 67 -18.01 -10.42 -17.52
CA ARG A 67 -16.92 -11.38 -17.36
C ARG A 67 -15.62 -10.79 -17.92
N LEU A 68 -15.09 -9.77 -17.26
CA LEU A 68 -13.77 -9.23 -17.57
C LEU A 68 -12.74 -10.23 -17.05
N SER A 69 -12.06 -10.93 -17.96
CA SER A 69 -10.93 -11.80 -17.64
C SER A 69 -9.65 -11.05 -17.97
N ILE A 70 -8.78 -10.91 -16.96
CA ILE A 70 -7.43 -10.36 -17.14
C ILE A 70 -6.67 -11.28 -18.10
N PRO A 71 -5.95 -10.75 -19.12
CA PRO A 71 -5.16 -11.58 -20.01
C PRO A 71 -4.09 -12.39 -19.27
N VAL A 72 -3.96 -13.66 -19.61
CA VAL A 72 -2.87 -14.54 -19.13
C VAL A 72 -1.99 -14.90 -20.33
N ILE A 73 -0.69 -14.65 -20.23
CA ILE A 73 0.29 -14.88 -21.29
C ILE A 73 1.25 -15.99 -20.87
N ASP A 74 1.33 -17.04 -21.69
CA ASP A 74 2.25 -18.15 -21.50
C ASP A 74 3.60 -17.84 -22.16
N LEU A 75 4.67 -17.81 -21.36
CA LEU A 75 6.03 -17.53 -21.81
C LEU A 75 6.85 -18.79 -22.10
N GLY A 76 6.31 -20.00 -21.95
CA GLY A 76 7.04 -21.26 -22.12
C GLY A 76 7.69 -21.43 -23.50
N GLY A 77 7.12 -20.80 -24.53
CA GLY A 77 7.63 -20.80 -25.90
C GLY A 77 8.59 -19.67 -26.25
N VAL A 78 8.85 -18.71 -25.35
CA VAL A 78 9.58 -17.48 -25.70
C VAL A 78 11.05 -17.72 -26.03
N MET A 79 11.63 -18.76 -25.42
CA MET A 79 13.03 -19.19 -25.62
C MET A 79 13.16 -20.29 -26.67
N ALA A 80 12.05 -20.73 -27.29
CA ALA A 80 12.10 -21.69 -28.37
C ALA A 80 12.88 -21.09 -29.56
N LYS A 81 13.59 -21.96 -30.30
CA LYS A 81 14.22 -21.57 -31.57
C LYS A 81 13.20 -21.24 -32.67
N ASP A 82 11.92 -21.52 -32.42
CA ASP A 82 10.82 -21.19 -33.31
C ASP A 82 10.52 -19.68 -33.25
N SER A 83 10.83 -18.99 -34.35
CA SER A 83 10.60 -17.55 -34.49
C SER A 83 9.11 -17.20 -34.55
N ALA A 84 8.23 -18.12 -34.97
CA ALA A 84 6.80 -17.88 -35.09
C ALA A 84 6.13 -17.83 -33.71
N GLN A 85 6.40 -18.82 -32.85
CA GLN A 85 5.86 -18.87 -31.49
C GLN A 85 6.31 -17.65 -30.65
N ARG A 86 7.58 -17.26 -30.76
CA ARG A 86 8.07 -16.05 -30.08
C ARG A 86 7.37 -14.79 -30.58
N LYS A 87 7.12 -14.68 -31.89
CA LYS A 87 6.41 -13.54 -32.48
C LYS A 87 4.98 -13.44 -31.95
N GLU A 88 4.28 -14.56 -31.83
CA GLU A 88 2.93 -14.61 -31.27
C GLU A 88 2.90 -14.13 -29.81
N ILE A 89 3.83 -14.59 -28.97
CA ILE A 89 3.94 -14.16 -27.57
C ILE A 89 4.18 -12.65 -27.48
N VAL A 90 5.08 -12.10 -28.30
CA VAL A 90 5.35 -10.65 -28.35
C VAL A 90 4.11 -9.87 -28.75
N GLU A 91 3.33 -10.37 -29.71
CA GLU A 91 2.10 -9.71 -30.16
C GLU A 91 1.03 -9.73 -29.05
N ARG A 92 0.88 -10.84 -28.33
CA ARG A 92 -0.02 -10.93 -27.18
C ARG A 92 0.37 -9.96 -26.06
N VAL A 93 1.67 -9.79 -25.80
CA VAL A 93 2.17 -8.79 -24.83
C VAL A 93 1.84 -7.37 -25.28
N ARG A 94 2.03 -7.06 -26.58
CA ARG A 94 1.65 -5.77 -27.16
C ARG A 94 0.15 -5.51 -26.96
N GLU A 95 -0.69 -6.43 -27.42
CA GLU A 95 -2.15 -6.30 -27.36
C GLU A 95 -2.65 -6.10 -25.92
N ALA A 96 -2.16 -6.91 -24.98
CA ALA A 96 -2.52 -6.78 -23.57
C ALA A 96 -2.04 -5.46 -22.96
N SER A 97 -0.85 -4.98 -23.35
CA SER A 97 -0.34 -3.69 -22.89
C SER A 97 -1.15 -2.52 -23.43
N GLU A 98 -1.53 -2.55 -24.71
CA GLU A 98 -2.29 -1.48 -25.37
C GLU A 98 -3.77 -1.45 -24.92
N THR A 99 -4.37 -2.62 -24.71
CA THR A 99 -5.81 -2.75 -24.40
C THR A 99 -6.10 -2.71 -22.91
N TRP A 100 -5.29 -3.38 -22.10
CA TRP A 100 -5.54 -3.54 -20.65
C TRP A 100 -4.58 -2.71 -19.79
N GLY A 101 -3.34 -2.50 -20.24
CA GLY A 101 -2.29 -1.90 -19.43
C GLY A 101 -1.74 -2.82 -18.33
N PHE A 102 -2.26 -4.05 -18.20
CA PHE A 102 -1.78 -5.08 -17.28
C PHE A 102 -2.21 -6.49 -17.75
N PHE A 103 -1.44 -7.50 -17.36
CA PHE A 103 -1.68 -8.92 -17.67
C PHE A 103 -0.93 -9.80 -16.68
N GLN A 104 -1.29 -11.09 -16.63
CA GLN A 104 -0.57 -12.12 -15.88
C GLN A 104 0.36 -12.89 -16.81
N ILE A 105 1.48 -13.39 -16.28
CA ILE A 105 2.40 -14.26 -17.01
C ILE A 105 2.50 -15.62 -16.31
N VAL A 106 2.55 -16.69 -17.10
CA VAL A 106 2.81 -18.07 -16.63
C VAL A 106 3.98 -18.66 -17.41
N ASN A 107 4.58 -19.74 -16.89
CA ASN A 107 5.76 -20.38 -17.50
C ASN A 107 6.91 -19.39 -17.76
N HIS A 108 7.09 -18.41 -16.86
CA HIS A 108 8.07 -17.32 -16.97
C HIS A 108 9.52 -17.77 -16.72
N GLY A 109 9.76 -19.04 -16.38
CA GLY A 109 11.10 -19.61 -16.20
C GLY A 109 11.79 -19.29 -14.87
N ILE A 110 11.10 -18.61 -13.94
CA ILE A 110 11.57 -18.42 -12.55
C ILE A 110 11.04 -19.61 -11.76
N SER A 111 11.91 -20.29 -11.01
CA SER A 111 11.50 -21.46 -10.22
C SER A 111 10.53 -21.07 -9.12
N GLU A 112 9.59 -21.96 -8.81
CA GLU A 112 8.64 -21.78 -7.72
C GLU A 112 9.35 -21.59 -6.37
N SER A 113 10.46 -22.30 -6.15
CA SER A 113 11.27 -22.16 -4.93
C SER A 113 11.77 -20.73 -4.70
N VAL A 114 12.18 -20.02 -5.76
CA VAL A 114 12.63 -18.62 -5.64
C VAL A 114 11.47 -17.69 -5.28
N LEU A 115 10.27 -17.96 -5.81
CA LEU A 115 9.07 -17.19 -5.49
C LEU A 115 8.66 -17.40 -4.03
N GLU A 116 8.69 -18.63 -3.53
CA GLU A 116 8.39 -18.95 -2.13
C GLU A 116 9.43 -18.36 -1.17
N GLU A 117 10.73 -18.52 -1.47
CA GLU A 117 11.80 -17.91 -0.68
C GLU A 117 11.70 -16.37 -0.61
N MET A 118 11.24 -15.73 -1.70
CA MET A 118 10.98 -14.30 -1.73
C MET A 118 9.83 -13.91 -0.80
N LYS A 119 8.70 -14.63 -0.85
CA LYS A 119 7.56 -14.39 0.04
C LYS A 119 7.96 -14.58 1.50
N ASP A 120 8.65 -15.68 1.80
CA ASP A 120 9.14 -15.97 3.14
C ASP A 120 10.13 -14.90 3.62
N GLY A 121 11.01 -14.42 2.75
CA GLY A 121 11.94 -13.33 3.06
C GLY A 121 11.22 -12.03 3.45
N VAL A 122 10.17 -11.66 2.72
CA VAL A 122 9.34 -10.50 3.03
C VAL A 122 8.62 -10.68 4.38
N CYS A 123 8.00 -11.85 4.60
CA CYS A 123 7.35 -12.16 5.87
C CYS A 123 8.34 -12.11 7.05
N ARG A 124 9.50 -12.76 6.92
CA ARG A 124 10.57 -12.72 7.93
C ARG A 124 11.06 -11.31 8.22
N PHE A 125 11.12 -10.43 7.23
CA PHE A 125 11.45 -9.03 7.48
C PHE A 125 10.39 -8.35 8.34
N HIS A 126 9.12 -8.48 7.98
CA HIS A 126 8.04 -7.79 8.70
C HIS A 126 7.77 -8.37 10.09
N GLU A 127 8.00 -9.67 10.32
CA GLU A 127 7.84 -10.32 11.63
C GLU A 127 9.01 -10.11 12.60
N GLN A 128 10.08 -9.42 12.19
CA GLN A 128 11.12 -9.01 13.13
C GLN A 128 10.60 -7.98 14.15
N ASP A 129 11.24 -7.95 15.31
CA ASP A 129 11.04 -6.94 16.34
C ASP A 129 11.09 -5.52 15.75
N THR A 130 10.20 -4.66 16.24
CA THR A 130 10.11 -3.27 15.79
C THR A 130 11.46 -2.54 15.88
N GLU A 131 12.25 -2.79 16.93
CA GLU A 131 13.57 -2.15 17.10
C GLU A 131 14.58 -2.55 16.03
N VAL A 132 14.46 -3.75 15.46
CA VAL A 132 15.32 -4.17 14.35
C VAL A 132 14.89 -3.46 13.06
N LYS A 133 13.59 -3.44 12.76
CA LYS A 133 13.04 -2.77 11.56
C LYS A 133 13.28 -1.25 11.59
N LYS A 134 13.24 -0.62 12.77
CA LYS A 134 13.52 0.81 12.97
C LYS A 134 14.87 1.27 12.43
N LYS A 135 15.87 0.38 12.38
CA LYS A 135 17.20 0.69 11.81
C LYS A 135 17.13 1.03 10.32
N TYR A 136 16.15 0.45 9.62
CA TYR A 136 15.89 0.70 8.20
C TYR A 136 14.84 1.80 7.99
N TYR A 137 14.21 2.29 9.06
CA TYR A 137 13.15 3.27 8.94
C TYR A 137 13.68 4.60 8.43
N SER A 138 13.19 5.05 7.27
CA SER A 138 13.61 6.33 6.71
C SER A 138 12.58 6.91 5.76
N ARG A 139 12.54 8.25 5.72
CA ARG A 139 11.84 9.03 4.71
C ARG A 139 12.79 9.63 3.66
N GLU A 140 14.10 9.41 3.81
CA GLU A 140 15.10 9.88 2.85
C GLU A 140 15.15 8.94 1.65
N SER A 141 15.11 9.49 0.44
CA SER A 141 14.97 8.71 -0.79
C SER A 141 16.26 8.01 -1.26
N MET A 142 17.43 8.35 -0.70
CA MET A 142 18.74 7.91 -1.21
C MET A 142 19.35 6.70 -0.50
N LYS A 143 18.71 6.15 0.54
CA LYS A 143 19.27 4.97 1.23
C LYS A 143 19.15 3.70 0.36
N PRO A 144 20.11 2.76 0.44
CA PRO A 144 20.05 1.50 -0.31
C PRO A 144 18.86 0.63 0.09
N VAL A 145 18.52 0.63 1.38
CA VAL A 145 17.34 -0.05 1.93
C VAL A 145 16.55 0.97 2.75
N ILE A 146 15.25 1.06 2.49
CA ILE A 146 14.33 1.96 3.18
C ILE A 146 13.13 1.14 3.62
N TYR A 147 12.78 1.20 4.90
CA TYR A 147 11.51 0.75 5.44
C TYR A 147 10.68 1.98 5.82
N ASN A 148 9.40 2.02 5.47
CA ASN A 148 8.47 3.01 6.00
C ASN A 148 7.01 2.61 5.76
N SER A 149 6.12 3.38 6.37
CA SER A 149 4.69 3.34 6.08
C SER A 149 4.32 4.62 5.34
N ASN A 150 3.85 4.45 4.10
CA ASN A 150 3.52 5.53 3.17
C ASN A 150 4.73 6.43 2.86
N PHE A 151 5.29 6.26 1.65
CA PHE A 151 6.40 7.09 1.17
C PHE A 151 6.01 8.59 1.08
N ASP A 152 4.73 8.87 0.86
CA ASP A 152 4.11 10.17 0.68
C ASP A 152 3.28 10.63 1.90
N LEU A 153 3.54 10.08 3.10
CA LEU A 153 2.71 10.27 4.31
C LEU A 153 2.20 11.71 4.53
N TYR A 154 3.09 12.70 4.40
CA TYR A 154 2.78 14.12 4.65
C TYR A 154 2.18 14.86 3.44
N GLY A 155 2.32 14.32 2.23
CA GLY A 155 1.78 14.93 1.00
C GLY A 155 0.44 14.34 0.58
N ALA A 156 0.17 13.09 0.93
CA ALA A 156 -1.03 12.38 0.51
C ALA A 156 -2.28 12.83 1.30
N PRO A 157 -3.45 12.96 0.63
CA PRO A 157 -4.71 13.30 1.28
C PRO A 157 -5.25 12.19 2.19
N THR A 158 -4.81 10.95 1.97
CA THR A 158 -5.18 9.75 2.72
C THR A 158 -3.96 8.86 2.91
N THR A 159 -3.84 8.21 4.07
CA THR A 159 -2.77 7.23 4.30
C THR A 159 -3.26 5.82 3.94
N ASN A 160 -2.37 4.98 3.44
CA ASN A 160 -2.67 3.58 3.15
C ASN A 160 -2.40 2.72 4.39
N TRP A 161 -3.26 1.73 4.63
CA TRP A 161 -3.07 0.70 5.65
C TRP A 161 -2.03 -0.34 5.17
N ARG A 162 -0.78 0.09 5.04
CA ARG A 162 0.34 -0.74 4.57
C ARG A 162 1.68 -0.29 5.13
N ASP A 163 2.58 -1.25 5.23
CA ASP A 163 4.02 -1.03 5.39
C ASP A 163 4.74 -1.47 4.14
N SER A 164 5.91 -0.92 3.87
CA SER A 164 6.70 -1.29 2.70
C SER A 164 8.18 -1.13 3.00
N PHE A 165 9.00 -1.96 2.36
CA PHE A 165 10.41 -1.68 2.23
C PHE A 165 10.80 -1.63 0.75
N VAL A 166 11.82 -0.84 0.45
CA VAL A 166 12.42 -0.71 -0.86
C VAL A 166 13.90 -1.06 -0.73
N CYS A 167 14.37 -1.95 -1.58
CA CYS A 167 15.77 -2.34 -1.69
C CYS A 167 16.27 -1.99 -3.10
N ARG A 168 17.20 -1.04 -3.19
CA ARG A 168 17.80 -0.62 -4.46
C ARG A 168 18.91 -1.61 -4.82
N MET A 169 18.64 -2.49 -5.77
CA MET A 169 19.58 -3.54 -6.20
C MET A 169 20.58 -3.09 -7.29
N ALA A 170 20.39 -1.90 -7.85
CA ALA A 170 21.22 -1.33 -8.92
C ALA A 170 21.46 0.17 -8.70
N PRO A 171 22.59 0.74 -9.16
CA PRO A 171 23.71 0.06 -9.83
C PRO A 171 24.59 -0.75 -8.87
N HIS A 172 24.58 -0.41 -7.58
CA HIS A 172 25.33 -1.12 -6.54
C HIS A 172 24.36 -1.87 -5.63
N ARG A 173 24.60 -3.16 -5.45
CA ARG A 173 23.80 -3.98 -4.55
C ARG A 173 24.15 -3.61 -3.09
N PRO A 174 23.17 -3.57 -2.18
CA PRO A 174 23.46 -3.41 -0.76
C PRO A 174 24.26 -4.60 -0.25
N ASN A 175 25.14 -4.37 0.73
CA ASN A 175 25.82 -5.48 1.40
C ASN A 175 24.78 -6.30 2.20
N PRO A 176 24.85 -7.64 2.14
CA PRO A 176 23.97 -8.53 2.89
C PRO A 176 24.15 -8.38 4.41
#